data_AF-A0A0Q5UNH4-F1
#
_entry.id   AF-A0A0Q5UNH4-F1
#
_cell.length_a   1.000
_cell.length_b   1.000
_cell.length_c   1.000
_cell.angle_alpha   90.00
_cell.angle_beta   90.00
_cell.angle_gamma   90.00
#
_symmetry.space_group_name_H-M   'P 1'
#
loop_
_entity.id
_entity.type
_entity.pdbx_description
1 polymer ?
#
loop_
_entity_poly.entity_id
_entity_poly.type
_entity_poly.pdbx_seq_one_letter_code
_entity_poly.pdbx_strand_id
1 'polypeptide(L)'
;MYQSPNENFHIESNSGIGWKYLHYSKPEGEDFDKKDIKPTLHTIAFSQGVKIMFYGFGVHCNYNYAPYGLFNSKAERNFGGSSLNIGLSGSWNF
;
A
#
# COMPACT_ATOMS: atom_id res chain seq x y z
N MET A 1 4.99 23.26 -13.91
CA MET A 1 3.56 22.87 -13.90
C MET A 1 2.76 24.15 -13.77
N TYR A 2 1.95 24.50 -14.76
CA TYR A 2 1.05 25.65 -14.71
C TYR A 2 -0.23 25.17 -14.00
N GLN A 3 -0.41 25.55 -12.74
CA GLN A 3 -1.68 25.29 -12.05
C GLN A 3 -2.70 26.34 -12.50
N SER A 4 -3.90 25.87 -12.85
CA SER A 4 -5.03 26.75 -13.14
C SER A 4 -5.26 27.69 -11.93
N PRO A 5 -5.42 29.01 -12.13
CA PRO A 5 -5.61 29.96 -11.04
C PRO A 5 -6.87 29.70 -10.18
N ASN A 6 -7.73 28.77 -10.59
CA ASN A 6 -9.06 28.60 -10.01
C ASN A 6 -9.57 27.16 -10.06
N GLU A 7 -8.75 26.17 -9.68
CA GLU A 7 -9.22 24.78 -9.52
C GLU A 7 -9.76 24.53 -8.12
N ASN A 8 -10.91 25.16 -7.84
CA ASN A 8 -11.70 24.85 -6.65
C ASN A 8 -12.24 23.41 -6.66
N PHE A 9 -12.19 22.71 -7.79
CA PHE A 9 -12.51 21.29 -7.88
C PHE A 9 -11.50 20.59 -8.80
N HIS A 10 -10.95 19.47 -8.34
CA HIS A 10 -10.14 18.60 -9.18
C HIS A 10 -10.16 17.15 -8.68
N ILE A 11 -9.84 16.23 -9.58
CA ILE A 11 -9.73 14.80 -9.30
C ILE A 11 -8.29 14.38 -9.59
N GLU A 12 -7.64 13.75 -8.62
CA GLU A 12 -6.31 13.19 -8.77
C GLU A 12 -6.39 11.67 -8.80
N SER A 13 -5.63 11.05 -9.70
CA SER A 13 -5.40 9.61 -9.70
C SER A 13 -3.92 9.34 -9.44
N ASN A 14 -3.63 8.42 -8.52
CA ASN A 14 -2.28 8.12 -8.07
C ASN A 14 -2.03 6.62 -8.21
N SER A 15 -1.12 6.25 -9.12
CA SER A 15 -0.67 4.86 -9.29
C SER A 15 0.75 4.73 -8.74
N GLY A 16 1.02 3.63 -8.05
CA GLY A 16 2.33 3.38 -7.45
C GLY A 16 2.80 1.95 -7.66
N ILE A 17 4.11 1.80 -7.81
CA ILE A 17 4.82 0.53 -7.74
C ILE A 17 5.85 0.67 -6.62
N GLY A 18 5.89 -0.30 -5.71
CA GLY A 18 6.80 -0.29 -4.58
C GLY A 18 7.40 -1.65 -4.32
N TRP A 19 8.54 -1.68 -3.61
CA TRP A 19 9.12 -2.91 -3.07
C TRP A 19 8.70 -3.06 -1.62
N LYS A 20 8.14 -4.22 -1.26
CA LYS A 20 7.80 -4.53 0.13
C LYS A 20 8.66 -5.65 0.68
N TYR A 21 9.18 -5.41 1.88
CA TYR A 21 9.89 -6.40 2.69
C TYR A 21 9.05 -6.69 3.93
N LEU A 22 8.72 -7.96 4.13
CA LEU A 22 8.05 -8.45 5.32
C LEU A 22 9.02 -9.37 6.06
N HIS A 23 9.40 -8.94 7.27
CA HIS A 23 10.14 -9.74 8.23
C HIS A 23 9.19 -10.05 9.37
N TYR A 24 8.98 -11.33 9.66
CA TYR A 24 8.20 -11.74 10.82
C TYR A 24 8.96 -12.75 11.67
N SER A 25 8.79 -12.64 12.98
CA SER A 25 9.28 -13.63 13.92
C SER A 25 8.38 -14.85 13.87
N LYS A 26 8.98 -16.04 13.94
CA LYS A 26 8.21 -17.27 14.13
C LYS A 26 7.42 -17.19 15.45
N PRO A 27 6.20 -17.74 15.53
CA PRO A 27 5.51 -17.93 16.80
C PRO A 27 6.35 -18.81 17.73
N GLU A 28 6.37 -18.51 19.02
CA GLU A 28 7.04 -19.35 20.02
C GLU A 28 6.28 -20.68 20.21
N GLY A 29 7.00 -21.81 20.19
CA GLY A 29 6.41 -23.15 20.32
C GLY A 29 7.34 -24.25 19.77
N GLU A 30 7.35 -25.42 20.44
CA GLU A 30 8.33 -26.50 20.22
C GLU A 30 8.44 -26.98 18.76
N ASP A 31 7.35 -26.96 17.99
CA ASP A 31 7.32 -27.41 16.59
C ASP A 31 7.95 -26.42 15.60
N PHE A 32 8.00 -25.14 15.96
CA PHE A 32 8.61 -24.08 15.15
C PHE A 32 10.05 -23.80 15.56
N ASP A 33 10.47 -24.23 16.76
CA ASP A 33 11.84 -24.05 17.24
C ASP A 33 12.87 -24.92 16.54
N LYS A 34 12.46 -26.09 16.07
CA LYS A 34 13.29 -27.01 15.29
C LYS A 34 13.43 -26.61 13.82
N LYS A 35 12.64 -25.63 13.35
CA LYS A 35 12.68 -25.14 11.97
C LYS A 35 13.49 -23.85 11.93
N ASP A 36 14.66 -23.86 11.29
CA ASP A 36 15.46 -22.65 10.99
C ASP A 36 14.80 -21.88 9.83
N ILE A 37 13.58 -21.42 10.06
CA ILE A 37 12.84 -20.57 9.15
C ILE A 37 13.07 -19.15 9.65
N LYS A 38 13.86 -18.38 8.88
CA LYS A 38 13.89 -16.92 8.93
C LYS A 38 12.97 -16.43 7.84
N PRO A 39 11.67 -16.24 8.10
CA PRO A 39 10.76 -15.99 7.01
C PRO A 39 10.85 -14.52 6.62
N THR A 40 11.66 -14.29 5.60
CA THR A 40 11.76 -13.03 4.89
C THR A 40 10.99 -13.16 3.58
N LEU A 41 10.03 -12.27 3.39
CA LEU A 41 9.23 -12.22 2.16
C LEU A 41 9.44 -10.88 1.48
N HIS A 42 9.62 -10.94 0.17
CA HIS A 42 9.76 -9.79 -0.68
C HIS A 42 8.70 -9.84 -1.76
N THR A 43 8.17 -8.69 -2.16
CA THR A 43 7.30 -8.60 -3.32
C THR A 43 7.32 -7.21 -3.92
N ILE A 44 6.96 -7.15 -5.20
CA ILE A 44 6.46 -5.91 -5.80
C ILE A 44 5.04 -5.68 -5.28
N ALA A 45 4.75 -4.45 -4.88
CA ALA A 45 3.44 -3.98 -4.48
C ALA A 45 2.93 -2.94 -5.48
N PHE A 46 1.63 -2.98 -5.70
CA PHE A 46 0.92 -2.04 -6.57
C PHE A 46 -0.04 -1.22 -5.71
N SER A 47 -0.16 0.06 -6.02
CA SER A 47 -1.15 0.93 -5.41
C SER A 47 -1.90 1.73 -6.46
N GLN A 48 -3.18 1.94 -6.18
CA GLN A 48 -4.04 2.82 -6.97
C GLN A 48 -4.90 3.61 -6.01
N GLY A 49 -4.87 4.93 -6.14
CA GLY A 49 -5.71 5.82 -5.38
C GLY A 49 -6.40 6.85 -6.26
N VAL A 50 -7.52 7.34 -5.75
CA VAL A 50 -8.26 8.47 -6.29
C VAL A 50 -8.49 9.45 -5.15
N LYS A 51 -8.32 10.74 -5.45
CA LYS A 51 -8.62 11.84 -4.54
C LYS A 51 -9.52 12.83 -5.25
N ILE A 52 -10.56 13.27 -4.56
CA ILE A 52 -11.47 14.33 -5.04
C ILE A 52 -11.27 15.52 -4.11
N MET A 53 -10.92 16.66 -4.70
CA MET A 53 -10.65 17.90 -3.99
C MET A 53 -11.72 18.94 -4.34
N PHE A 54 -12.19 19.66 -3.33
CA PHE A 54 -13.11 20.79 -3.41
C PHE A 54 -12.66 21.90 -2.43
N TYR A 55 -12.33 23.10 -2.92
CA TYR A 55 -11.90 24.27 -2.15
C TYR A 55 -10.81 23.95 -1.10
N GLY A 56 -9.79 23.19 -1.50
CA GLY A 56 -8.68 22.82 -0.62
C GLY A 56 -8.99 21.72 0.38
N PHE A 57 -10.24 21.26 0.49
CA PHE A 57 -10.61 20.04 1.21
C PHE A 57 -10.73 18.88 0.23
N GLY A 58 -10.40 17.65 0.64
CA GLY A 58 -10.68 16.50 -0.22
C GLY A 58 -10.77 15.19 0.52
N VAL A 59 -11.36 14.24 -0.20
CA VAL A 59 -11.51 12.85 0.21
C VAL A 59 -10.63 12.01 -0.68
N HIS A 60 -9.94 11.03 -0.11
CA HIS A 60 -9.14 10.08 -0.88
C HIS A 60 -9.40 8.65 -0.45
N CYS A 61 -9.28 7.76 -1.43
CA CYS A 61 -9.27 6.33 -1.25
C CYS A 61 -8.05 5.76 -1.97
N ASN A 62 -7.27 4.91 -1.30
CA ASN A 62 -6.09 4.27 -1.86
C ASN A 62 -6.10 2.79 -1.53
N TYR A 63 -6.06 1.97 -2.58
CA TYR A 63 -5.91 0.53 -2.48
C TYR A 63 -4.46 0.13 -2.72
N ASN A 64 -3.93 -0.73 -1.85
CA ASN A 64 -2.60 -1.32 -1.98
C ASN A 64 -2.73 -2.84 -2.06
N TYR A 65 -1.97 -3.45 -2.96
CA TYR A 65 -1.90 -4.89 -3.16
C TYR A 65 -0.45 -5.37 -3.18
N ALA A 66 -0.15 -6.43 -2.44
CA ALA A 66 1.20 -6.97 -2.26
C ALA A 66 1.18 -8.51 -2.28
N PRO A 67 1.34 -9.14 -3.46
CA PRO A 67 1.27 -10.59 -3.63
C PRO A 67 2.59 -11.31 -3.33
N TYR A 68 2.85 -11.61 -2.06
CA TYR A 68 4.07 -12.31 -1.63
C TYR A 68 4.26 -13.71 -2.24
N GLY A 69 3.17 -14.38 -2.66
CA GLY A 69 3.22 -15.66 -3.36
C GLY A 69 3.90 -15.63 -4.74
N LEU A 70 4.09 -14.46 -5.37
CA LEU A 70 4.75 -14.35 -6.68
C LEU A 70 6.27 -14.58 -6.61
N PHE A 71 6.90 -14.25 -5.49
CA PHE A 71 8.36 -14.26 -5.35
C PHE A 71 8.88 -15.33 -4.39
N ASN A 72 7.99 -16.06 -3.71
CA ASN A 72 8.37 -17.13 -2.80
C ASN A 72 7.54 -18.39 -3.06
N SER A 73 8.20 -19.43 -3.59
CA SER A 73 7.59 -20.75 -3.85
C SER A 73 7.19 -21.52 -2.60
N LYS A 74 7.64 -21.09 -1.42
CA LYS A 74 7.27 -21.65 -0.11
C LYS A 74 6.07 -20.92 0.52
N ALA A 75 5.66 -19.78 -0.03
CA ALA A 75 4.45 -19.09 0.39
C ALA A 75 3.23 -19.66 -0.35
N GLU A 76 2.06 -19.64 0.28
CA GLU A 76 0.84 -20.08 -0.41
C GLU A 76 0.59 -19.22 -1.65
N ARG A 77 -0.01 -19.83 -2.70
CA ARG A 77 -0.20 -19.18 -4.00
C ARG A 77 -1.03 -17.89 -3.92
N ASN A 78 -1.85 -17.73 -2.88
CA ASN A 78 -2.68 -16.56 -2.61
C ASN A 78 -2.20 -15.75 -1.39
N PHE A 79 -0.99 -16.01 -0.89
CA PHE A 79 -0.44 -15.29 0.25
C PHE A 79 -0.03 -13.88 -0.16
N GLY A 80 -0.59 -12.87 0.50
CA GLY A 80 -0.41 -11.48 0.14
C GLY A 80 -0.98 -10.53 1.19
N GLY A 81 -0.65 -9.25 1.06
CA GLY A 81 -1.27 -8.17 1.83
C GLY A 81 -2.10 -7.29 0.92
N SER A 82 -3.30 -6.92 1.37
CA SER A 82 -4.09 -5.85 0.76
C SER A 82 -4.55 -4.87 1.82
N SER A 83 -4.50 -3.58 1.53
CA SER A 83 -5.06 -2.55 2.41
C SER A 83 -5.84 -1.51 1.61
N LEU A 84 -6.94 -1.06 2.22
CA LEU A 84 -7.75 0.05 1.74
C LEU A 84 -7.58 1.19 2.74
N ASN A 85 -7.11 2.34 2.28
CA ASN A 85 -6.96 3.54 3.09
C ASN A 85 -7.95 4.57 2.60
N ILE A 86 -8.79 5.07 3.49
CA ILE A 86 -9.71 6.18 3.23
C ILE A 86 -9.29 7.32 4.15
N GLY A 87 -9.23 8.54 3.62
CA GLY A 87 -8.81 9.69 4.40
C GLY A 87 -9.33 10.99 3.86
N LEU A 88 -9.13 12.03 4.67
CA LEU A 88 -9.39 13.41 4.33
C LEU A 88 -8.06 14.14 4.12
N SER A 89 -8.02 15.10 3.21
CA SER A 89 -6.84 15.94 2.94
C SER A 89 -7.23 17.42 2.92
N GLY A 90 -6.41 18.26 3.55
CA GLY A 90 -6.53 19.72 3.50
C GLY A 90 -5.30 20.32 2.82
N SER A 91 -5.50 21.31 1.96
CA SER A 91 -4.44 22.07 1.31
C SER A 91 -4.89 23.53 1.24
N TRP A 92 -4.35 24.33 2.15
CA TRP A 92 -4.58 25.77 2.23
C TRP A 92 -3.33 26.49 1.77
N ASN A 93 -3.47 27.36 0.78
CA ASN A 93 -2.41 28.29 0.40
C ASN A 93 -2.50 29.50 1.34
N PHE A 94 -1.42 29.82 2.06
CA PHE A 94 -1.28 31.03 2.88
C PHE A 94 -0.56 32.11 2.08
#